data_AF-A0A968JQ12-F1
#
_entry.id   AF-A0A968JQ12-F1
#
_cell.length_a   1.000
_cell.length_b   1.000
_cell.length_c   1.000
_cell.angle_alpha   90.00
_cell.angle_beta   90.00
_cell.angle_gamma   90.00
#
_symmetry.space_group_name_H-M   'P 1'
#
loop_
_entity.id
_entity.type
_entity.pdbx_description
1 polymer ?
#
loop_
_entity_poly.entity_id
_entity_poly.type
_entity_poly.pdbx_seq_one_letter_code
_entity_poly.pdbx_strand_id
1 'polypeptide(L)'
;MAPAEKDAQNEMFMAEKYFEADSFQLALEGDGSYLGFLDIIDEYSVTKSANLSHYYAGISYLHLGEYEDAIKHLKKFNANDVYISTIAIGAIGDAYQELGELDESVSFYLKAAERKKIRLLLQFT
;
A
#
# COMPACT_ATOMS: atom_id res chain seq x y z
N MET A 1 9.63 -0.82 20.65
CA MET A 1 9.53 -0.74 19.18
C MET A 1 10.17 -1.95 18.50
N ALA A 2 11.43 -2.32 18.75
CA ALA A 2 12.06 -3.44 18.06
C ALA A 2 11.37 -4.83 18.18
N PRO A 3 10.77 -5.23 19.33
CA PRO A 3 10.05 -6.51 19.42
C PRO A 3 8.75 -6.52 18.61
N ALA A 4 7.88 -5.51 18.82
CA ALA A 4 6.61 -5.39 18.11
C ALA A 4 6.79 -5.30 16.58
N GLU A 5 7.84 -4.63 16.11
CA GLU A 5 8.18 -4.60 14.68
C GLU A 5 8.50 -6.00 14.14
N LYS A 6 9.33 -6.76 14.87
CA LYS A 6 9.74 -8.10 14.47
C LYS A 6 8.55 -9.06 14.46
N ASP A 7 7.67 -8.95 15.45
CA ASP A 7 6.47 -9.76 15.54
C ASP A 7 5.52 -9.41 14.38
N ALA A 8 5.24 -8.13 14.16
CA ALA A 8 4.43 -7.67 13.02
C ALA A 8 4.98 -8.15 11.68
N GLN A 9 6.31 -8.12 11.51
CA GLN A 9 6.95 -8.61 10.29
C GLN A 9 6.74 -10.12 10.10
N ASN A 10 6.76 -10.91 11.18
CA ASN A 10 6.51 -12.36 11.09
C ASN A 10 5.04 -12.65 10.76
N GLU A 11 4.10 -11.94 11.41
CA GLU A 11 2.67 -12.11 11.15
C GLU A 11 2.29 -11.74 9.71
N MET A 12 2.93 -10.70 9.15
CA MET A 12 2.70 -10.25 7.78
C MET A 12 3.14 -11.25 6.71
N PHE A 13 4.01 -12.22 7.03
CA PHE A 13 4.57 -13.15 6.06
C PHE A 13 3.50 -13.94 5.29
N MET A 14 2.45 -14.40 5.98
CA MET A 14 1.38 -15.16 5.31
C MET A 14 0.45 -14.27 4.48
N ALA A 15 0.15 -13.06 4.95
CA ALA A 15 -0.59 -12.08 4.16
C ALA A 15 0.14 -11.71 2.86
N GLU A 16 1.47 -11.55 2.90
CA GLU A 16 2.30 -11.38 1.70
C GLU A 16 2.22 -12.59 0.75
N LYS A 17 2.19 -13.81 1.28
CA LYS A 17 2.02 -15.03 0.45
C LYS A 17 0.66 -15.08 -0.24
N TYR A 18 -0.41 -14.69 0.46
CA TYR A 18 -1.73 -14.57 -0.15
C TYR A 18 -1.76 -13.49 -1.23
N PHE A 19 -1.12 -12.34 -0.98
CA PHE A 19 -0.98 -11.26 -1.94
C PHE A 19 -0.23 -11.71 -3.21
N GLU A 20 0.92 -12.37 -3.04
CA GLU A 20 1.73 -12.91 -4.16
C GLU A 20 0.97 -13.96 -5.00
N ALA A 21 -0.04 -14.59 -4.42
CA ALA A 21 -0.91 -15.58 -5.06
C ALA A 21 -2.23 -14.98 -5.59
N ASP A 22 -2.31 -13.65 -5.74
CA ASP A 22 -3.50 -12.89 -6.16
C ASP A 22 -4.76 -13.16 -5.30
N SER A 23 -4.57 -13.70 -4.10
CA SER A 23 -5.64 -14.02 -3.15
C SER A 23 -5.92 -12.81 -2.25
N PHE A 24 -6.30 -11.69 -2.88
CA PHE A 24 -6.34 -10.37 -2.22
C PHE A 24 -7.30 -10.30 -1.03
N GLN A 25 -8.44 -10.99 -1.08
CA GLN A 25 -9.36 -11.06 0.06
C GLN A 25 -8.71 -11.72 1.28
N LEU A 26 -8.06 -12.88 1.07
CA LEU A 26 -7.33 -13.59 2.14
C LEU A 26 -6.14 -12.78 2.64
N ALA A 27 -5.47 -12.03 1.75
CA ALA A 27 -4.38 -11.15 2.14
C ALA A 27 -4.86 -10.00 3.04
N LEU A 28 -6.07 -9.48 2.80
CA LEU A 28 -6.67 -8.41 3.59
C LEU A 28 -7.18 -8.90 4.95
N GLU A 29 -7.95 -9.98 4.95
CA GLU A 29 -8.75 -10.44 6.10
C GLU A 29 -8.10 -11.59 6.88
N GLY A 30 -7.07 -12.21 6.32
CA GLY A 30 -6.54 -13.46 6.85
C GLY A 30 -7.45 -14.64 6.58
N ASP A 31 -7.17 -15.76 7.24
CA ASP A 31 -7.92 -17.02 7.12
C ASP A 31 -8.44 -17.55 8.48
N GLY A 32 -8.34 -16.73 9.52
CA GLY A 32 -8.66 -17.07 10.90
C GLY A 32 -7.56 -17.83 11.65
N SER A 33 -6.54 -18.34 10.96
CA SER A 33 -5.32 -18.90 11.56
C SER A 33 -4.15 -17.92 11.47
N TYR A 34 -4.08 -17.17 10.37
CA TYR A 34 -3.09 -16.13 10.11
C TYR A 34 -3.78 -14.78 9.94
N LEU A 35 -3.11 -13.73 10.42
CA LEU A 35 -3.58 -12.36 10.31
C LEU A 35 -3.56 -11.87 8.86
N GLY A 36 -4.54 -11.04 8.51
CA GLY A 36 -4.54 -10.24 7.29
C GLY A 36 -3.84 -8.89 7.47
N PHE A 37 -3.64 -8.17 6.37
CA PHE A 37 -3.08 -6.82 6.42
C PHE A 37 -3.90 -5.86 7.28
N LEU A 38 -5.23 -6.02 7.34
CA LEU A 38 -6.09 -5.17 8.17
C LEU A 38 -5.84 -5.40 9.67
N ASP A 39 -5.71 -6.65 10.09
CA ASP A 39 -5.37 -6.98 11.48
C ASP A 39 -3.99 -6.42 11.86
N ILE A 40 -3.01 -6.55 10.96
CA ILE A 40 -1.65 -6.06 11.21
C ILE A 40 -1.63 -4.54 11.35
N ILE A 41 -2.41 -3.82 10.54
CA ILE A 41 -2.58 -2.36 10.65
C ILE A 41 -3.11 -1.99 12.03
N ASP A 42 -4.13 -2.69 12.52
CA ASP A 42 -4.81 -2.35 13.76
C ASP A 42 -4.00 -2.75 15.00
N GLU A 43 -3.45 -3.96 15.02
CA GLU A 43 -2.71 -4.52 16.17
C GLU A 43 -1.29 -3.94 16.31
N TYR A 44 -0.65 -3.60 15.19
CA TYR A 44 0.75 -3.16 15.16
C TYR A 44 0.93 -1.74 14.61
N SER A 45 -0.09 -0.88 14.71
CA SER A 45 -0.19 0.46 14.10
C SER A 45 1.05 1.38 14.17
N VAL A 46 1.95 1.21 15.15
CA VAL A 46 3.17 2.02 15.32
C VAL A 46 4.42 1.43 14.63
N THR A 47 4.27 0.32 13.92
CA THR A 47 5.35 -0.43 13.26
C THR A 47 5.50 -0.04 11.79
N LYS A 48 6.69 -0.26 11.22
CA LYS A 48 6.91 -0.11 9.78
C LYS A 48 6.17 -1.20 9.00
N SER A 49 6.03 -2.40 9.57
CA SER A 49 5.18 -3.46 9.03
C SER A 49 3.73 -2.99 8.87
N ALA A 50 3.09 -2.45 9.92
CA ALA A 50 1.72 -1.91 9.80
C ALA A 50 1.62 -0.78 8.75
N ASN A 51 2.62 0.10 8.68
CA ASN A 51 2.68 1.08 7.61
C ASN A 51 2.77 0.41 6.22
N LEU A 52 3.60 -0.61 6.04
CA LEU A 52 3.69 -1.36 4.77
C LEU A 52 2.39 -2.13 4.47
N SER A 53 1.69 -2.64 5.49
CA SER A 53 0.38 -3.27 5.35
C SER A 53 -0.66 -2.29 4.78
N HIS A 54 -0.57 -0.98 5.05
CA HIS A 54 -1.41 0.00 4.35
C HIS A 54 -1.17 0.03 2.83
N TYR A 55 0.08 -0.13 2.38
CA TYR A 55 0.36 -0.21 0.95
C TYR A 55 -0.27 -1.48 0.36
N TYR A 56 -0.01 -2.64 0.95
CA TYR A 56 -0.55 -3.90 0.45
C TYR A 56 -2.07 -3.94 0.48
N ALA A 57 -2.70 -3.51 1.57
CA ALA A 57 -4.16 -3.40 1.67
C ALA A 57 -4.73 -2.49 0.57
N GLY A 58 -4.07 -1.35 0.34
CA GLY A 58 -4.44 -0.43 -0.72
C GLY A 58 -4.41 -1.05 -2.13
N ILE A 59 -3.36 -1.82 -2.45
CA ILE A 59 -3.26 -2.53 -3.73
C ILE A 59 -4.27 -3.68 -3.80
N SER A 60 -4.49 -4.42 -2.71
CA SER A 60 -5.49 -5.49 -2.64
C SER A 60 -6.90 -4.95 -2.93
N TYR A 61 -7.29 -3.85 -2.29
CA TYR A 61 -8.59 -3.21 -2.56
C TYR A 61 -8.71 -2.72 -3.99
N LEU A 62 -7.64 -2.17 -4.58
CA LEU A 62 -7.63 -1.76 -5.99
C LEU A 62 -7.93 -2.95 -6.92
N HIS A 63 -7.32 -4.12 -6.68
CA HIS A 63 -7.59 -5.32 -7.46
C HIS A 63 -8.98 -5.92 -7.25
N LEU A 64 -9.58 -5.71 -6.08
CA LEU A 64 -10.94 -6.15 -5.76
C LEU A 64 -12.02 -5.19 -6.30
N GLY A 65 -11.63 -4.02 -6.83
CA GLY A 65 -12.55 -3.00 -7.32
C GLY A 65 -13.11 -2.09 -6.22
N GLU A 66 -12.53 -2.13 -5.02
CA GLU A 66 -12.93 -1.31 -3.86
C GLU A 66 -12.09 -0.03 -3.81
N TYR A 67 -12.34 0.85 -4.77
CA TYR A 67 -11.44 1.97 -5.07
C TYR A 67 -11.34 3.02 -3.96
N GLU A 68 -12.42 3.31 -3.24
CA GLU A 68 -12.39 4.25 -2.13
C GLU A 68 -11.52 3.76 -0.97
N ASP A 69 -11.61 2.48 -0.63
CA ASP A 69 -10.77 1.87 0.42
C ASP A 69 -9.31 1.74 -0.05
N ALA A 70 -9.08 1.45 -1.34
CA ALA A 70 -7.75 1.52 -1.94
C ALA A 70 -7.11 2.90 -1.70
N ILE A 71 -7.81 3.98 -2.06
CA ILE A 71 -7.33 5.36 -1.88
C ILE A 71 -7.06 5.66 -0.39
N LYS A 72 -7.98 5.26 0.50
CA LYS A 72 -7.87 5.47 1.94
C LYS A 72 -6.63 4.81 2.53
N HIS A 73 -6.33 3.57 2.15
CA HIS A 73 -5.15 2.85 2.65
C HIS A 73 -3.86 3.38 2.01
N LEU A 74 -3.83 3.59 0.70
CA LEU A 74 -2.64 4.11 0.00
C LEU A 74 -2.23 5.52 0.47
N LYS A 75 -3.19 6.37 0.86
CA LYS A 75 -2.88 7.70 1.44
C LYS A 75 -2.30 7.64 2.86
N LYS A 76 -2.57 6.59 3.62
CA LYS A 76 -2.01 6.37 4.96
C LYS A 76 -0.58 5.83 4.91
N PHE A 77 -0.23 5.12 3.83
CA PHE A 77 1.12 4.63 3.62
C PHE A 77 2.11 5.78 3.46
N ASN A 78 3.11 5.81 4.34
CA ASN A 78 4.25 6.71 4.22
C ASN A 78 5.52 5.90 4.03
N ALA A 79 6.12 5.98 2.83
CA ALA A 79 7.43 5.39 2.58
C ALA A 79 8.51 6.45 2.42
N ASN A 80 9.60 6.25 3.16
CA ASN A 80 10.90 6.86 2.88
C ASN A 80 11.46 6.35 1.54
N ASP A 81 11.04 5.16 1.10
CA ASP A 81 11.40 4.61 -0.20
C ASP A 81 10.62 5.31 -1.32
N VAL A 82 11.35 6.03 -2.17
CA VAL A 82 10.78 6.80 -3.28
C VAL A 82 10.13 5.91 -4.34
N TYR A 83 10.59 4.67 -4.53
CA TYR A 83 10.05 3.78 -5.55
C TYR A 83 8.64 3.29 -5.16
N ILE A 84 8.52 2.67 -3.98
CA ILE A 84 7.22 2.13 -3.52
C ILE A 84 6.21 3.27 -3.33
N SER A 85 6.66 4.41 -2.79
CA SER A 85 5.79 5.57 -2.64
C SER A 85 5.38 6.23 -3.97
N THR A 86 6.15 6.09 -5.05
CA THR A 86 5.73 6.54 -6.39
C THR A 86 4.68 5.60 -6.97
N ILE A 87 4.84 4.28 -6.77
CA ILE A 87 3.84 3.28 -7.18
C ILE A 87 2.53 3.52 -6.44
N ALA A 88 2.56 3.74 -5.12
CA ALA A 88 1.37 4.04 -4.33
C ALA A 88 0.62 5.29 -4.84
N ILE A 89 1.34 6.35 -5.23
CA ILE A 89 0.75 7.55 -5.82
C ILE A 89 0.08 7.24 -7.16
N GLY A 90 0.73 6.43 -8.02
CA GLY A 90 0.15 5.98 -9.28
C GLY A 90 -1.13 5.16 -9.07
N ALA A 91 -1.10 4.21 -8.14
CA ALA A 91 -2.25 3.38 -7.79
C ALA A 91 -3.43 4.18 -7.23
N ILE A 92 -3.18 5.29 -6.50
CA ILE A 92 -4.25 6.24 -6.13
C ILE A 92 -4.85 6.89 -7.38
N GLY A 93 -4.02 7.26 -8.36
CA GLY A 93 -4.48 7.80 -9.64
C GLY A 93 -5.33 6.79 -10.43
N ASP A 94 -4.93 5.53 -10.43
CA ASP A 94 -5.69 4.42 -11.03
C ASP A 94 -7.06 4.28 -10.34
N ALA A 95 -7.10 4.25 -9.01
CA ALA A 95 -8.35 4.16 -8.25
C ALA A 95 -9.30 5.34 -8.55
N TYR A 96 -8.78 6.57 -8.63
CA TYR A 96 -9.59 7.72 -9.02
C TYR A 96 -10.11 7.62 -10.46
N GLN A 97 -9.31 7.07 -11.38
CA GLN A 97 -9.74 6.87 -12.76
C GLN A 97 -10.92 5.91 -12.84
N GLU A 98 -10.86 4.79 -12.11
CA GLU A 98 -11.94 3.79 -12.08
C GLU A 98 -13.22 4.34 -11.44
N LEU A 99 -13.12 5.30 -10.51
CA LEU A 99 -14.25 6.04 -9.95
C LEU A 99 -14.81 7.12 -10.92
N GLY A 100 -14.14 7.40 -12.03
CA GLY A 100 -14.51 8.47 -12.97
C GLY A 100 -14.06 9.88 -12.53
N GLU A 101 -13.28 9.98 -11.46
CA GLU A 101 -12.73 11.23 -10.91
C GLU A 101 -11.43 11.60 -11.68
N LEU A 102 -11.61 12.03 -12.93
CA LEU A 102 -10.51 12.19 -13.89
C LEU A 102 -9.52 13.31 -13.51
N ASP A 103 -9.98 14.40 -12.91
CA ASP A 103 -9.12 15.53 -12.52
C ASP A 103 -8.15 15.11 -11.39
N GLU A 104 -8.66 14.38 -10.42
CA GLU A 104 -7.91 13.77 -9.33
C GLU A 104 -6.92 12.74 -9.88
N SER A 105 -7.36 11.87 -10.78
CA SER A 105 -6.50 10.87 -11.43
C SER A 105 -5.29 11.52 -12.10
N VAL A 106 -5.52 12.53 -12.96
CA VAL A 106 -4.45 13.29 -13.62
C VAL A 106 -3.53 13.96 -12.61
N SER A 107 -4.09 14.56 -11.55
CA SER A 107 -3.29 15.18 -10.48
C SER A 107 -2.33 14.16 -9.83
N PHE A 108 -2.79 12.95 -9.55
CA PHE A 108 -1.97 11.91 -8.94
C PHE A 108 -0.91 11.35 -9.91
N TYR A 109 -1.22 11.18 -11.19
CA TYR A 109 -0.22 10.79 -12.18
C TYR A 109 0.89 11.84 -12.35
N LEU A 110 0.55 13.13 -12.36
CA LEU A 110 1.54 14.21 -12.41
C LEU A 110 2.45 14.18 -11.18
N LYS A 111 1.89 13.98 -9.97
CA LYS A 111 2.68 13.82 -8.74
C LYS A 111 3.64 12.63 -8.83
N ALA A 112 3.21 11.50 -9.37
CA ALA A 112 4.06 10.33 -9.57
C ALA A 112 5.21 10.62 -10.55
N ALA A 113 4.92 11.30 -11.67
CA ALA A 113 5.90 11.67 -12.69
C ALA A 113 6.96 12.65 -12.15
N GLU A 114 6.53 13.68 -11.40
CA GLU A 114 7.43 14.66 -10.77
C GLU A 114 8.37 13.98 -9.77
N ARG A 115 7.84 13.07 -8.94
CA ARG A 115 8.64 12.35 -7.95
C ARG A 115 9.69 11.44 -8.61
N LYS A 116 9.33 10.73 -9.69
CA LYS A 116 10.27 9.94 -10.50
C LYS A 116 11.37 10.82 -11.09
N LYS A 117 11.02 12.01 -11.60
CA LYS A 117 11.98 12.98 -12.14
C LYS A 117 12.97 13.46 -11.07
N ILE A 118 12.51 13.79 -9.87
CA ILE A 118 13.38 14.23 -8.76
C ILE A 118 14.40 13.13 -8.41
N ARG A 119 13.98 11.86 -8.34
CA ARG A 119 14.89 10.76 -8.04
C ARG A 119 15.99 10.60 -9.09
N LEU A 120 15.66 10.71 -10.37
CA LEU A 120 16.65 10.64 -11.45
C LEU A 120 17.72 11.73 -11.27
N LEU A 121 17.33 12.95 -10.88
CA LEU A 121 18.28 14.05 -10.66
C LEU A 121 19.22 13.81 -9.47
N LEU A 122 18.72 13.22 -8.38
CA LEU A 122 19.53 12.89 -7.19
C LEU A 122 20.53 11.76 -7.41
N GLN A 123 20.43 10.98 -8.50
CA GLN A 123 21.45 9.96 -8.83
C GLN A 123 22.70 10.58 -9.48
N PHE A 124 22.64 11.85 -9.89
CA PHE A 124 23.73 12.56 -10.58
C PHE A 124 24.38 13.66 -9.75
N THR A 125 24.02 13.79 -8.46
CA THR A 125 24.55 14.79 -7.52
C THR A 125 25.09 14.13 -6.28
#